data_AF-A0A2V9ACQ2-F1
#
_entry.id   AF-A0A2V9ACQ2-F1
#
_cell.length_a   1.000
_cell.length_b   1.000
_cell.length_c   1.000
_cell.angle_alpha   90.00
_cell.angle_beta   90.00
_cell.angle_gamma   90.00
#
_symmetry.space_group_name_H-M   'P 1'
#
loop_
_entity.id
_entity.type
_entity.pdbx_description
1 polymer ?
#
loop_
_entity_poly.entity_id
_entity_poly.type
_entity_poly.pdbx_seq_one_letter_code
_entity_poly.pdbx_strand_id
1 'polypeptide(L)'
;MSISGKGPYTVGISPGLYMPNWVKSKSPQAWWPSQPVFGDGVEHLSIDATAASPQTNIGIFNCVGCYVNGITSIHPKRSHIQIFQSIHCTVQHSYFYLTGSSASVNYGVETIPASDSLIQNNIFQAVQAPYPSTGTCSGCVYAYNFDVNELYDNNGRFTWQNHSGYPHAVGDEHILYEGNIGAGIYSDNFHGTHQFQTIFRNAYNGFQQNNGTITRGDGTSPMRINAFSRFYNIIGNVLGSPALPHRDYELNARSLGTVPAGSEIYAIGIGNGVPSDFNTPRTLMRWGNYDVVTAAVRWCGSASDPAWTTVCAGRSEVPSTIVNFSNPVPASTSLPASFYLLSKPSWWPSDTPWPPIGPDVTNGNVSICVRGANTGAYVTSGTQCPGGTLSSMGGHLNETPAMACYLDRMSGPPTGTGAALSFNADDCYGQKHAPNKQPNPGQN
;
A
#
# COMPACT_ATOMS: atom_id res chain seq x y z
N MET A 1 -3.12 -27.99 -19.88
CA MET A 1 -2.33 -28.82 -20.81
C MET A 1 -2.02 -30.14 -20.14
N SER A 2 -2.44 -31.28 -20.70
CA SER A 2 -1.95 -32.59 -20.27
C SER A 2 -0.79 -33.01 -21.18
N ILE A 3 0.41 -33.07 -20.63
CA ILE A 3 1.58 -33.62 -21.30
C ILE A 3 1.74 -35.06 -20.81
N SER A 4 1.74 -36.04 -21.71
CA SER A 4 1.94 -37.46 -21.37
C SER A 4 3.12 -38.05 -22.16
N GLY A 5 3.87 -38.97 -21.55
CA GLY A 5 5.02 -39.67 -22.15
C GLY A 5 6.38 -39.34 -21.52
N LYS A 6 7.47 -39.70 -22.19
CA LYS A 6 8.84 -39.25 -21.87
C LYS A 6 9.30 -38.27 -22.95
N GLY A 7 9.77 -37.10 -22.57
CA GLY A 7 10.43 -36.17 -23.50
C GLY A 7 11.25 -35.13 -22.73
N PRO A 8 12.04 -34.31 -23.44
CA PRO A 8 12.08 -32.90 -23.07
C PRO A 8 10.72 -32.29 -23.41
N TYR A 9 10.09 -31.64 -22.43
CA TYR A 9 8.87 -30.88 -22.63
C TYR A 9 9.16 -29.39 -22.46
N THR A 10 8.56 -28.57 -23.31
CA THR A 10 8.58 -27.13 -23.18
C THR A 10 7.20 -26.67 -22.73
N VAL A 11 7.14 -26.03 -21.55
CA VAL A 11 5.92 -25.45 -21.00
C VAL A 11 6.05 -23.94 -21.08
N GLY A 12 5.19 -23.29 -21.84
CA GLY A 12 5.04 -21.84 -21.80
C GLY A 12 4.25 -21.41 -20.56
N ILE A 13 4.66 -20.30 -19.95
CA ILE A 13 3.94 -19.64 -18.85
C ILE A 13 3.73 -18.18 -19.22
N SER A 14 2.60 -17.63 -18.82
CA SER A 14 2.25 -16.22 -18.99
C SER A 14 1.51 -15.73 -17.74
N PRO A 15 1.91 -14.60 -17.13
CA PRO A 15 3.14 -13.86 -17.44
C PRO A 15 4.41 -14.72 -17.22
N GLY A 16 5.53 -14.28 -17.79
CA GLY A 16 6.82 -14.92 -17.58
C GLY A 16 7.29 -14.77 -16.12
N LEU A 17 8.36 -15.47 -15.75
CA LEU A 17 8.96 -15.31 -14.42
C LEU A 17 9.45 -13.87 -14.22
N TYR A 18 9.05 -13.25 -13.11
CA TYR A 18 9.43 -11.87 -12.76
C TYR A 18 10.94 -11.69 -12.53
N MET A 19 11.65 -12.76 -12.18
CA MET A 19 13.07 -12.71 -11.86
C MET A 19 13.88 -13.70 -12.70
N PRO A 20 15.09 -13.33 -13.17
CA PRO A 20 15.95 -14.23 -13.96
C PRO A 20 16.72 -15.25 -13.10
N ASN A 21 16.42 -15.34 -11.80
CA ASN A 21 17.18 -16.12 -10.82
C ASN A 21 16.74 -17.60 -10.74
N TRP A 22 15.79 -18.05 -11.55
CA TRP A 22 15.33 -19.44 -11.67
C TRP A 22 16.29 -20.29 -12.55
N VAL A 23 17.53 -20.44 -12.11
CA VAL A 23 18.59 -21.16 -12.85
C VAL A 23 18.77 -22.60 -12.36
N LYS A 24 19.17 -23.51 -13.26
CA LYS A 24 19.36 -24.95 -12.96
C LYS A 24 20.24 -25.22 -11.72
N SER A 25 21.25 -24.38 -11.48
CA SER A 25 22.15 -24.51 -10.32
C SER A 25 21.49 -24.21 -8.97
N LYS A 26 20.28 -23.64 -8.96
CA LYS A 26 19.48 -23.35 -7.76
C LYS A 26 18.33 -24.34 -7.54
N SER A 27 18.31 -25.46 -8.29
CA SER A 27 17.32 -26.54 -8.14
C SER A 27 15.85 -26.08 -8.12
N PRO A 28 15.39 -25.28 -9.11
CA PRO A 28 14.00 -24.83 -9.15
C PRO A 28 13.06 -26.03 -9.28
N GLN A 29 11.91 -25.94 -8.61
CA GLN A 29 10.85 -26.93 -8.68
C GLN A 29 9.64 -26.34 -9.40
N ALA A 30 8.91 -27.20 -10.10
CA ALA A 30 7.62 -26.85 -10.68
C ALA A 30 6.55 -27.73 -10.04
N TRP A 31 5.45 -27.11 -9.67
CA TRP A 31 4.30 -27.75 -9.04
C TRP A 31 3.05 -27.46 -9.86
N TRP A 32 2.20 -28.47 -10.02
CA TRP A 32 0.92 -28.33 -10.70
C TRP A 32 -0.20 -28.51 -9.68
N PRO A 33 -1.14 -27.56 -9.59
CA PRO A 33 -2.27 -27.67 -8.68
C PRO A 33 -3.16 -28.86 -9.04
N SER A 34 -3.62 -29.58 -8.02
CA SER A 34 -4.68 -30.59 -8.15
C SER A 34 -6.02 -29.88 -8.13
N GLN A 35 -6.84 -30.06 -9.17
CA GLN A 35 -8.21 -29.53 -9.25
C GLN A 35 -8.34 -28.03 -8.88
N PRO A 36 -7.63 -27.11 -9.57
CA PRO A 36 -7.84 -25.68 -9.34
C PRO A 36 -9.26 -25.26 -9.70
N VAL A 37 -9.78 -24.26 -8.98
CA VAL A 37 -11.04 -23.58 -9.32
C VAL A 37 -10.76 -22.33 -10.15
N PHE A 38 -11.77 -21.88 -10.91
CA PHE A 38 -11.60 -20.81 -11.89
C PHE A 38 -12.75 -19.82 -11.82
N GLY A 39 -12.43 -18.56 -11.56
CA GLY A 39 -13.40 -17.46 -11.67
C GLY A 39 -14.53 -17.48 -10.64
N ASP A 40 -14.38 -18.19 -9.52
CA ASP A 40 -15.37 -18.14 -8.45
C ASP A 40 -15.41 -16.75 -7.82
N GLY A 41 -16.64 -16.26 -7.56
CA GLY A 41 -16.90 -14.90 -7.14
C GLY A 41 -17.73 -14.82 -5.86
N VAL A 42 -17.39 -13.86 -4.99
CA VAL A 42 -18.24 -13.45 -3.87
C VAL A 42 -18.52 -11.96 -4.00
N GLU A 43 -19.80 -11.58 -4.07
CA GLU A 43 -20.18 -10.20 -4.29
C GLU A 43 -21.44 -9.78 -3.53
N HIS A 44 -21.53 -8.47 -3.25
CA HIS A 44 -22.74 -7.77 -2.80
C HIS A 44 -23.41 -8.38 -1.56
N LEU A 45 -22.61 -8.72 -0.54
CA LEU A 45 -23.11 -9.24 0.73
C LEU A 45 -22.35 -8.66 1.92
N SER A 46 -22.94 -8.79 3.11
CA SER A 46 -22.30 -8.44 4.38
C SER A 46 -22.04 -9.68 5.22
N ILE A 47 -20.80 -9.83 5.70
CA ILE A 47 -20.37 -10.90 6.60
C ILE A 47 -20.07 -10.28 7.97
N ASP A 48 -20.90 -10.57 8.96
CA ASP A 48 -20.62 -10.26 10.37
C ASP A 48 -20.17 -11.51 11.12
N ALA A 49 -18.88 -11.56 11.44
CA ALA A 49 -18.26 -12.69 12.12
C ALA A 49 -18.05 -12.46 13.63
N THR A 50 -18.61 -11.38 14.20
CA THR A 50 -18.42 -10.99 15.60
C THR A 50 -18.73 -12.11 16.60
N ALA A 51 -19.78 -12.90 16.33
CA ALA A 51 -20.17 -14.03 17.19
C ALA A 51 -19.45 -15.36 16.84
N ALA A 52 -18.92 -15.48 15.63
CA ALA A 52 -18.37 -16.74 15.10
C ALA A 52 -16.85 -16.84 15.25
N SER A 53 -16.13 -15.72 15.23
CA SER A 53 -14.67 -15.64 15.36
C SER A 53 -13.88 -16.63 14.45
N PRO A 54 -14.21 -16.75 13.15
CA PRO A 54 -13.46 -17.60 12.23
C PRO A 54 -12.05 -17.03 12.03
N GLN A 55 -11.06 -17.89 11.73
CA GLN A 55 -9.72 -17.40 11.40
C GLN A 55 -9.77 -16.43 10.20
N THR A 56 -10.44 -16.84 9.13
CA THR A 56 -10.60 -16.05 7.92
C THR A 56 -12.07 -15.99 7.53
N ASN A 57 -12.58 -14.82 7.13
CA ASN A 57 -13.96 -14.69 6.65
C ASN A 57 -14.14 -15.27 5.24
N ILE A 58 -13.26 -14.93 4.29
CA ILE A 58 -13.26 -15.49 2.93
C ILE A 58 -11.87 -16.02 2.58
N GLY A 59 -11.77 -17.31 2.28
CA GLY A 59 -10.57 -17.92 1.72
C GLY A 59 -10.71 -18.11 0.21
N ILE A 60 -9.77 -17.57 -0.56
CA ILE A 60 -9.60 -17.88 -1.98
C ILE A 60 -8.45 -18.88 -2.08
N PHE A 61 -8.77 -20.14 -2.33
CA PHE A 61 -7.78 -21.22 -2.30
C PHE A 61 -7.68 -21.91 -3.65
N ASN A 62 -6.44 -22.14 -4.12
CA ASN A 62 -6.16 -22.93 -5.31
C ASN A 62 -6.95 -22.43 -6.53
N CYS A 63 -7.03 -21.10 -6.69
CA CYS A 63 -7.86 -20.46 -7.70
C CYS A 63 -7.05 -19.70 -8.75
N VAL A 64 -7.55 -19.70 -9.97
CA VAL A 64 -7.15 -18.76 -11.03
C VAL A 64 -8.32 -17.82 -11.32
N GLY A 65 -8.11 -16.50 -11.20
CA GLY A 65 -9.11 -15.52 -11.63
C GLY A 65 -10.29 -15.31 -10.68
N CYS A 66 -10.28 -15.84 -9.46
CA CYS A 66 -11.34 -15.61 -8.48
C CYS A 66 -11.45 -14.15 -8.04
N TYR A 67 -12.62 -13.73 -7.59
CA TYR A 67 -12.83 -12.35 -7.17
C TYR A 67 -13.73 -12.17 -5.95
N VAL A 68 -13.48 -11.08 -5.24
CA VAL A 68 -14.34 -10.56 -4.17
C VAL A 68 -14.63 -9.10 -4.49
N ASN A 69 -15.90 -8.74 -4.60
CA ASN A 69 -16.30 -7.42 -5.07
C ASN A 69 -17.50 -6.87 -4.27
N GLY A 70 -17.39 -5.65 -3.76
CA GLY A 70 -18.57 -4.98 -3.20
C GLY A 70 -19.10 -5.59 -1.91
N ILE A 71 -18.24 -6.21 -1.09
CA ILE A 71 -18.68 -6.86 0.16
C ILE A 71 -18.38 -6.00 1.38
N THR A 72 -19.11 -6.27 2.47
CA THR A 72 -18.72 -5.88 3.82
C THR A 72 -18.20 -7.11 4.57
N SER A 73 -17.05 -6.99 5.25
CA SER A 73 -16.51 -8.06 6.10
C SER A 73 -16.12 -7.49 7.45
N ILE A 74 -16.70 -8.06 8.51
CA ILE A 74 -16.60 -7.58 9.89
C ILE A 74 -15.99 -8.67 10.77
N HIS A 75 -14.97 -8.28 11.54
CA HIS A 75 -14.50 -8.99 12.73
C HIS A 75 -14.08 -10.47 12.54
N PRO A 76 -13.25 -10.83 11.53
CA PRO A 76 -12.56 -12.11 11.56
C PRO A 76 -11.62 -12.18 12.76
N LYS A 77 -11.29 -13.38 13.23
CA LYS A 77 -10.27 -13.59 14.26
C LYS A 77 -8.86 -13.25 13.78
N ARG A 78 -8.56 -13.49 12.49
CA ARG A 78 -7.24 -13.28 11.88
C ARG A 78 -7.32 -12.39 10.63
N SER A 79 -7.88 -12.90 9.53
CA SER A 79 -7.83 -12.24 8.22
C SER A 79 -9.23 -12.00 7.63
N HIS A 80 -9.47 -10.87 6.96
CA HIS A 80 -10.74 -10.70 6.23
C HIS A 80 -10.77 -11.58 4.99
N ILE A 81 -9.74 -11.44 4.14
CA ILE A 81 -9.55 -12.25 2.94
C ILE A 81 -8.16 -12.89 3.01
N GLN A 82 -8.10 -14.19 2.70
CA GLN A 82 -6.82 -14.86 2.46
C GLN A 82 -6.78 -15.40 1.03
N ILE A 83 -5.87 -14.88 0.22
CA ILE A 83 -5.56 -15.36 -1.12
C ILE A 83 -4.45 -16.39 -0.98
N PHE A 84 -4.82 -17.66 -0.95
CA PHE A 84 -3.92 -18.78 -0.70
C PHE A 84 -3.68 -19.62 -1.96
N GLN A 85 -2.42 -19.78 -2.38
CA GLN A 85 -2.02 -20.57 -3.56
C GLN A 85 -2.85 -20.24 -4.82
N SER A 86 -3.01 -18.95 -5.11
CA SER A 86 -3.91 -18.47 -6.16
C SER A 86 -3.25 -17.38 -7.01
N ILE A 87 -3.73 -17.21 -8.24
CA ILE A 87 -3.17 -16.27 -9.22
C ILE A 87 -4.29 -15.52 -9.94
N HIS A 88 -4.04 -14.26 -10.33
CA HIS A 88 -5.01 -13.40 -11.02
C HIS A 88 -6.28 -13.13 -10.20
N CYS A 89 -6.19 -13.16 -8.87
CA CYS A 89 -7.34 -12.87 -8.02
C CYS A 89 -7.59 -11.37 -7.90
N THR A 90 -8.84 -10.96 -7.76
CA THR A 90 -9.20 -9.55 -7.55
C THR A 90 -10.00 -9.36 -6.27
N VAL A 91 -9.56 -8.47 -5.39
CA VAL A 91 -10.35 -8.02 -4.23
C VAL A 91 -10.56 -6.52 -4.36
N GLN A 92 -11.81 -6.10 -4.57
CA GLN A 92 -12.08 -4.70 -4.87
C GLN A 92 -13.39 -4.18 -4.31
N HIS A 93 -13.50 -2.86 -4.24
CA HIS A 93 -14.74 -2.16 -3.91
C HIS A 93 -15.37 -2.62 -2.60
N SER A 94 -14.58 -3.09 -1.65
CA SER A 94 -15.08 -3.74 -0.45
C SER A 94 -14.75 -2.93 0.81
N TYR A 95 -15.52 -3.15 1.85
CA TYR A 95 -15.34 -2.53 3.16
C TYR A 95 -14.98 -3.59 4.21
N PHE A 96 -13.84 -3.37 4.86
CA PHE A 96 -13.28 -4.23 5.88
C PHE A 96 -13.26 -3.48 7.21
N TYR A 97 -13.93 -4.02 8.21
CA TYR A 97 -13.99 -3.42 9.54
C TYR A 97 -13.49 -4.39 10.61
N LEU A 98 -12.49 -3.91 11.36
CA LEU A 98 -11.95 -4.53 12.56
C LEU A 98 -11.41 -5.96 12.39
N THR A 99 -10.17 -6.16 12.78
CA THR A 99 -9.57 -7.51 12.89
C THR A 99 -9.40 -7.91 14.34
N GLY A 100 -9.72 -9.16 14.68
CA GLY A 100 -9.74 -9.78 16.02
C GLY A 100 -8.96 -9.08 17.14
N SER A 101 -7.86 -9.67 17.62
CA SER A 101 -7.05 -9.11 18.71
C SER A 101 -6.45 -7.73 18.42
N SER A 102 -6.58 -7.23 17.18
CA SER A 102 -6.00 -5.98 16.71
C SER A 102 -4.52 -5.84 17.09
N ALA A 103 -3.78 -6.95 17.02
CA ALA A 103 -2.38 -7.03 17.44
C ALA A 103 -1.59 -7.79 16.36
N SER A 104 -0.61 -8.60 16.73
CA SER A 104 0.11 -9.45 15.78
C SER A 104 -0.85 -10.40 15.04
N VAL A 105 -0.52 -10.72 13.78
CA VAL A 105 -1.24 -11.65 12.90
C VAL A 105 -2.71 -11.29 12.62
N ASN A 106 -3.02 -10.01 12.41
CA ASN A 106 -4.39 -9.54 12.14
C ASN A 106 -4.45 -8.74 10.82
N TYR A 107 -5.08 -9.30 9.79
CA TYR A 107 -4.90 -8.86 8.41
C TYR A 107 -6.21 -8.50 7.69
N GLY A 108 -6.16 -7.52 6.80
CA GLY A 108 -7.24 -7.21 5.86
C GLY A 108 -7.26 -8.22 4.73
N VAL A 109 -6.57 -7.90 3.64
CA VAL A 109 -6.40 -8.79 2.48
C VAL A 109 -4.97 -9.30 2.47
N GLU A 110 -4.79 -10.57 2.78
CA GLU A 110 -3.49 -11.23 2.87
C GLU A 110 -3.24 -12.14 1.66
N THR A 111 -2.01 -12.16 1.17
CA THR A 111 -1.55 -13.06 0.11
C THR A 111 -0.48 -14.01 0.61
N ILE A 112 -0.68 -15.32 0.39
CA ILE A 112 0.21 -16.37 0.91
C ILE A 112 0.19 -17.63 0.04
N PRO A 113 1.31 -18.12 -0.46
CA PRO A 113 1.79 -17.54 -1.73
C PRO A 113 0.69 -17.27 -2.75
N ALA A 114 0.73 -16.08 -3.36
CA ALA A 114 -0.09 -15.72 -4.50
C ALA A 114 0.79 -15.06 -5.58
N SER A 115 0.20 -14.72 -6.73
CA SER A 115 0.85 -13.89 -7.76
C SER A 115 -0.19 -13.12 -8.56
N ASP A 116 0.21 -12.03 -9.19
CA ASP A 116 -0.58 -11.27 -10.18
C ASP A 116 -1.99 -10.92 -9.73
N SER A 117 -2.18 -10.69 -8.44
CA SER A 117 -3.47 -10.39 -7.83
C SER A 117 -3.64 -8.89 -7.65
N LEU A 118 -4.87 -8.41 -7.78
CA LEU A 118 -5.24 -7.01 -7.74
C LEU A 118 -6.11 -6.74 -6.52
N ILE A 119 -5.62 -5.92 -5.60
CA ILE A 119 -6.33 -5.49 -4.40
C ILE A 119 -6.56 -4.00 -4.53
N GLN A 120 -7.76 -3.57 -4.93
CA GLN A 120 -7.98 -2.17 -5.30
C GLN A 120 -9.28 -1.53 -4.80
N ASN A 121 -9.21 -0.21 -4.55
CA ASN A 121 -10.38 0.61 -4.22
C ASN A 121 -11.21 0.03 -3.08
N ASN A 122 -10.53 -0.49 -2.05
CA ASN A 122 -11.14 -1.00 -0.81
C ASN A 122 -11.00 0.01 0.33
N ILE A 123 -11.88 -0.10 1.32
CA ILE A 123 -11.87 0.68 2.55
C ILE A 123 -11.52 -0.26 3.71
N PHE A 124 -10.50 0.12 4.48
CA PHE A 124 -10.08 -0.59 5.68
C PHE A 124 -10.24 0.34 6.89
N GLN A 125 -11.13 -0.01 7.81
CA GLN A 125 -11.34 0.73 9.06
C GLN A 125 -11.00 -0.17 10.24
N ALA A 126 -10.14 0.31 11.16
CA ALA A 126 -9.78 -0.47 12.35
C ALA A 126 -9.10 -1.83 12.04
N VAL A 127 -8.53 -1.98 10.85
CA VAL A 127 -7.83 -3.20 10.41
C VAL A 127 -6.34 -3.05 10.75
N GLN A 128 -5.77 -3.99 11.50
CA GLN A 128 -4.41 -3.85 12.03
C GLN A 128 -3.33 -3.81 10.94
N ALA A 129 -3.42 -4.66 9.92
CA ALA A 129 -2.58 -4.59 8.72
C ALA A 129 -3.50 -4.73 7.49
N PRO A 130 -3.87 -3.61 6.84
CA PRO A 130 -4.82 -3.57 5.73
C PRO A 130 -4.49 -4.52 4.57
N TYR A 131 -3.28 -4.44 4.02
CA TYR A 131 -2.91 -5.22 2.85
C TYR A 131 -1.46 -5.75 2.92
N PRO A 132 -1.20 -6.74 3.79
CA PRO A 132 0.12 -7.37 3.92
C PRO A 132 0.35 -8.43 2.84
N SER A 133 1.62 -8.60 2.44
CA SER A 133 2.07 -9.77 1.67
C SER A 133 2.86 -10.68 2.60
N THR A 134 2.29 -11.83 2.98
CA THR A 134 2.84 -12.70 4.05
C THR A 134 3.37 -14.04 3.56
N GLY A 135 3.31 -14.30 2.26
CA GLY A 135 3.89 -15.50 1.68
C GLY A 135 4.31 -15.37 0.23
N THR A 136 4.74 -14.17 -0.20
CA THR A 136 5.02 -13.78 -1.59
C THR A 136 3.76 -13.46 -2.41
N CYS A 137 3.79 -12.32 -3.10
CA CYS A 137 2.80 -11.92 -4.10
C CYS A 137 3.47 -11.27 -5.32
N SER A 138 4.31 -12.01 -6.05
CA SER A 138 5.03 -11.45 -7.19
C SER A 138 4.06 -10.92 -8.25
N GLY A 139 4.31 -9.70 -8.73
CA GLY A 139 3.46 -9.04 -9.74
C GLY A 139 2.13 -8.49 -9.22
N CYS A 140 1.85 -8.58 -7.91
CA CYS A 140 0.60 -8.10 -7.35
C CYS A 140 0.52 -6.57 -7.31
N VAL A 141 -0.71 -6.06 -7.35
CA VAL A 141 -1.01 -4.63 -7.35
C VAL A 141 -1.95 -4.32 -6.19
N TYR A 142 -1.52 -3.42 -5.32
CA TYR A 142 -2.34 -2.83 -4.26
C TYR A 142 -2.61 -1.37 -4.63
N ALA A 143 -3.83 -1.06 -5.06
CA ALA A 143 -4.09 0.25 -5.66
C ALA A 143 -5.34 0.98 -5.17
N TYR A 144 -5.23 2.29 -4.96
CA TYR A 144 -6.35 3.17 -4.63
C TYR A 144 -7.15 2.75 -3.38
N ASN A 145 -6.56 1.97 -2.49
CA ASN A 145 -7.17 1.60 -1.22
C ASN A 145 -7.11 2.79 -0.25
N PHE A 146 -8.09 2.85 0.66
CA PHE A 146 -8.12 3.80 1.76
C PHE A 146 -8.10 3.03 3.08
N ASP A 147 -7.17 3.38 3.95
CA ASP A 147 -7.08 2.84 5.30
C ASP A 147 -7.11 3.95 6.37
N VAL A 148 -7.83 3.65 7.45
CA VAL A 148 -7.96 4.55 8.59
C VAL A 148 -8.01 3.77 9.90
N ASN A 149 -7.31 4.30 10.91
CA ASN A 149 -7.25 3.78 12.27
C ASN A 149 -6.66 2.37 12.30
N GLU A 150 -5.42 2.18 11.84
CA GLU A 150 -4.74 0.87 11.86
C GLU A 150 -4.54 0.41 13.31
N LEU A 151 -5.56 -0.27 13.83
CA LEU A 151 -5.75 -0.53 15.25
C LEU A 151 -4.68 -1.51 15.72
N TYR A 152 -3.81 -1.05 16.61
CA TYR A 152 -2.77 -1.86 17.25
C TYR A 152 -2.92 -1.82 18.77
N ASP A 153 -3.47 -2.88 19.34
CA ASP A 153 -3.62 -3.08 20.78
C ASP A 153 -2.42 -3.83 21.35
N ASN A 154 -1.57 -3.11 22.09
CA ASN A 154 -0.51 -3.72 22.89
C ASN A 154 -0.92 -3.80 24.36
N ASN A 155 -1.79 -4.76 24.69
CA ASN A 155 -2.29 -5.00 26.05
C ASN A 155 -2.95 -3.76 26.68
N GLY A 156 -3.93 -3.18 25.98
CA GLY A 156 -4.65 -1.96 26.32
C GLY A 156 -3.90 -0.67 25.99
N ARG A 157 -2.79 -0.73 25.23
CA ARG A 157 -1.97 0.44 24.88
C ARG A 157 -1.99 0.68 23.37
N PHE A 158 -2.55 1.81 22.97
CA PHE A 158 -2.75 2.21 21.58
C PHE A 158 -1.78 3.32 21.13
N THR A 159 -0.56 3.35 21.68
CA THR A 159 0.42 4.44 21.43
C THR A 159 1.29 4.22 20.21
N TRP A 160 1.14 3.09 19.52
CA TRP A 160 1.86 2.75 18.30
C TRP A 160 0.82 2.49 17.21
N GLN A 161 1.12 2.84 15.96
CA GLN A 161 0.27 2.51 14.82
C GLN A 161 1.04 1.60 13.87
N ASN A 162 0.29 0.80 13.15
CA ASN A 162 0.86 0.02 12.07
C ASN A 162 0.81 0.78 10.74
N HIS A 163 1.41 0.18 9.71
CA HIS A 163 1.41 0.66 8.34
C HIS A 163 0.38 -0.08 7.50
N SER A 164 0.01 0.56 6.39
CA SER A 164 -1.01 0.09 5.45
C SER A 164 -0.54 -1.11 4.64
N GLY A 165 0.56 -0.93 3.92
CA GLY A 165 1.18 -1.94 3.06
C GLY A 165 2.38 -2.56 3.74
N TYR A 166 2.42 -3.89 3.75
CA TYR A 166 3.33 -4.62 4.61
C TYR A 166 3.94 -5.83 3.88
N PRO A 167 5.04 -5.65 3.12
CA PRO A 167 5.88 -6.77 2.70
C PRO A 167 6.40 -7.49 3.95
N HIS A 168 6.02 -8.76 4.10
CA HIS A 168 6.13 -9.55 5.33
C HIS A 168 6.59 -10.98 5.04
N ALA A 169 7.25 -11.21 3.90
CA ALA A 169 7.82 -12.50 3.54
C ALA A 169 9.05 -12.36 2.64
N VAL A 170 9.94 -13.34 2.73
CA VAL A 170 10.95 -13.54 1.70
C VAL A 170 10.29 -13.76 0.33
N GLY A 171 10.86 -13.18 -0.72
CA GLY A 171 10.32 -13.33 -2.06
C GLY A 171 9.15 -12.39 -2.36
N ASP A 172 8.81 -11.45 -1.47
CA ASP A 172 8.02 -10.31 -1.92
C ASP A 172 8.87 -9.50 -2.91
N GLU A 173 8.49 -9.57 -4.18
CA GLU A 173 9.09 -8.76 -5.23
C GLU A 173 8.08 -8.29 -6.28
N HIS A 174 8.41 -7.21 -6.99
CA HIS A 174 7.59 -6.70 -8.10
C HIS A 174 6.13 -6.41 -7.72
N ILE A 175 5.87 -6.06 -6.45
CA ILE A 175 4.58 -5.55 -5.99
C ILE A 175 4.53 -4.06 -6.32
N LEU A 176 3.41 -3.64 -6.89
CA LEU A 176 3.07 -2.25 -7.10
C LEU A 176 2.10 -1.79 -6.02
N TYR A 177 2.50 -0.79 -5.23
CA TYR A 177 1.60 -0.01 -4.37
C TYR A 177 1.32 1.31 -5.05
N GLU A 178 0.10 1.53 -5.53
CA GLU A 178 -0.25 2.72 -6.31
C GLU A 178 -1.47 3.48 -5.80
N GLY A 179 -1.40 4.81 -5.63
CA GLY A 179 -2.62 5.59 -5.42
C GLY A 179 -3.31 5.38 -4.07
N ASN A 180 -2.71 4.63 -3.13
CA ASN A 180 -3.31 4.35 -1.83
C ASN A 180 -3.23 5.59 -0.91
N ILE A 181 -4.21 5.74 -0.02
CA ILE A 181 -4.24 6.76 1.03
C ILE A 181 -4.29 6.05 2.37
N GLY A 182 -3.28 6.27 3.22
CA GLY A 182 -3.16 5.53 4.48
C GLY A 182 -2.03 6.00 5.39
N ALA A 183 -1.65 5.15 6.33
CA ALA A 183 -0.53 5.37 7.25
C ALA A 183 0.85 5.19 6.60
N GLY A 184 1.07 4.20 5.74
CA GLY A 184 2.39 4.00 5.12
C GLY A 184 2.75 2.62 4.61
N ILE A 185 4.06 2.42 4.38
CA ILE A 185 4.67 1.14 4.03
C ILE A 185 5.63 0.71 5.13
N TYR A 186 5.52 -0.55 5.55
CA TYR A 186 6.49 -1.22 6.40
C TYR A 186 7.01 -2.48 5.73
N SER A 187 8.19 -2.37 5.14
CA SER A 187 8.97 -3.52 4.72
C SER A 187 9.88 -3.95 5.86
N ASP A 188 9.57 -5.08 6.48
CA ASP A 188 10.32 -5.56 7.64
C ASP A 188 11.64 -6.26 7.28
N ASN A 189 12.30 -6.77 8.30
CA ASN A 189 13.51 -7.59 8.19
C ASN A 189 13.49 -8.80 9.13
N PHE A 190 12.33 -9.17 9.67
CA PHE A 190 12.18 -10.31 10.57
C PHE A 190 11.42 -11.49 9.94
N HIS A 191 10.71 -11.28 8.82
CA HIS A 191 10.12 -12.35 8.01
C HIS A 191 10.81 -12.58 6.66
N GLY A 192 11.86 -11.82 6.36
CA GLY A 192 12.70 -12.04 5.20
C GLY A 192 13.19 -10.74 4.58
N THR A 193 13.75 -10.89 3.38
CA THR A 193 14.16 -9.75 2.56
C THR A 193 13.15 -9.52 1.46
N HIS A 194 12.88 -8.25 1.17
CA HIS A 194 11.90 -7.80 0.19
C HIS A 194 12.64 -7.01 -0.90
N GLN A 195 12.29 -7.15 -2.18
CA GLN A 195 13.09 -6.52 -3.26
C GLN A 195 12.22 -5.99 -4.39
N PHE A 196 12.73 -5.05 -5.19
CA PHE A 196 12.08 -4.63 -6.44
C PHE A 196 10.64 -4.15 -6.30
N GLN A 197 10.28 -3.58 -5.14
CA GLN A 197 8.95 -3.01 -4.93
C GLN A 197 8.85 -1.63 -5.57
N THR A 198 7.67 -1.30 -6.08
CA THR A 198 7.37 0.03 -6.61
C THR A 198 6.23 0.65 -5.80
N ILE A 199 6.50 1.82 -5.22
CA ILE A 199 5.58 2.60 -4.40
C ILE A 199 5.36 3.91 -5.14
N PHE A 200 4.23 4.03 -5.83
CA PHE A 200 3.95 5.06 -6.81
C PHE A 200 2.70 5.87 -6.47
N ARG A 201 2.80 7.22 -6.41
CA ARG A 201 1.63 8.10 -6.23
C ARG A 201 0.73 7.72 -5.04
N ASN A 202 1.29 7.35 -3.89
CA ASN A 202 0.51 7.12 -2.66
C ASN A 202 0.53 8.36 -1.76
N ALA A 203 -0.47 8.52 -0.91
CA ALA A 203 -0.45 9.45 0.21
C ALA A 203 -0.31 8.69 1.52
N TYR A 204 0.83 8.88 2.17
CA TYR A 204 1.16 8.21 3.41
C TYR A 204 1.59 9.24 4.45
N ASN A 205 0.73 9.47 5.43
CA ASN A 205 0.95 10.54 6.41
C ASN A 205 1.86 10.10 7.55
N GLY A 206 2.08 8.79 7.74
CA GLY A 206 2.81 8.24 8.87
C GLY A 206 2.21 8.65 10.21
N PHE A 207 0.96 9.10 10.28
CA PHE A 207 0.39 9.57 11.54
C PHE A 207 -1.13 9.62 11.51
N GLN A 208 -1.73 8.67 12.21
CA GLN A 208 -3.14 8.63 12.54
C GLN A 208 -3.29 8.38 14.04
N GLN A 209 -4.47 8.64 14.58
CA GLN A 209 -4.81 8.17 15.92
C GLN A 209 -5.06 6.66 15.86
N ASN A 210 -4.64 5.95 16.90
CA ASN A 210 -4.99 4.55 17.11
C ASN A 210 -6.01 4.51 18.26
N ASN A 211 -7.26 4.18 17.94
CA ASN A 211 -8.39 4.17 18.88
C ASN A 211 -8.53 5.50 19.66
N GLY A 212 -8.42 6.63 18.97
CA GLY A 212 -8.46 7.97 19.59
C GLY A 212 -7.20 8.37 20.36
N THR A 213 -6.18 7.50 20.41
CA THR A 213 -4.90 7.77 21.08
C THR A 213 -3.86 8.24 20.07
N ILE A 214 -3.10 9.26 20.45
CA ILE A 214 -1.99 9.78 19.63
C ILE A 214 -0.85 8.76 19.58
N THR A 215 -0.47 8.38 18.38
CA THR A 215 0.58 7.40 18.09
C THR A 215 1.96 8.07 18.09
N ARG A 216 3.00 7.28 18.37
CA ARG A 216 4.38 7.74 18.57
C ARG A 216 5.39 6.68 18.17
N GLY A 217 6.65 7.11 18.06
CA GLY A 217 7.78 6.24 17.83
C GLY A 217 7.84 5.76 16.39
N ASP A 218 8.55 4.67 16.15
CA ASP A 218 8.86 4.17 14.83
C ASP A 218 7.65 3.67 13.99
N GLY A 219 6.45 3.60 14.58
CA GLY A 219 5.19 3.40 13.86
C GLY A 219 4.74 4.65 13.12
N THR A 220 5.31 5.81 13.44
CA THR A 220 4.94 7.09 12.80
C THR A 220 5.81 7.46 11.61
N SER A 221 6.65 6.57 11.09
CA SER A 221 7.47 6.87 9.91
C SER A 221 6.70 6.46 8.65
N PRO A 222 6.30 7.36 7.73
CA PRO A 222 5.50 6.99 6.55
C PRO A 222 6.12 5.85 5.76
N MET A 223 7.43 5.92 5.52
CA MET A 223 8.18 4.95 4.75
C MET A 223 9.19 4.24 5.63
N ARG A 224 8.92 2.98 5.96
CA ARG A 224 9.84 2.14 6.71
C ARG A 224 10.35 0.99 5.85
N ILE A 225 11.57 1.15 5.37
CA ILE A 225 12.27 0.19 4.50
C ILE A 225 13.44 -0.35 5.31
N ASN A 226 13.21 -1.41 6.09
CA ASN A 226 14.22 -1.95 6.99
C ASN A 226 15.40 -2.60 6.22
N ALA A 227 16.43 -3.00 6.99
CA ALA A 227 17.63 -3.63 6.47
C ALA A 227 17.33 -4.78 5.50
N PHE A 228 18.12 -4.89 4.44
CA PHE A 228 18.03 -5.91 3.37
C PHE A 228 16.83 -5.80 2.44
N SER A 229 15.91 -4.86 2.65
CA SER A 229 14.96 -4.45 1.62
C SER A 229 15.63 -3.53 0.61
N ARG A 230 15.73 -3.94 -0.66
CA ARG A 230 16.63 -3.30 -1.66
C ARG A 230 16.00 -3.15 -3.03
N PHE A 231 16.52 -2.21 -3.82
CA PHE A 231 16.07 -1.93 -5.19
C PHE A 231 14.60 -1.47 -5.27
N TYR A 232 14.14 -0.76 -4.24
CA TYR A 232 12.81 -0.18 -4.20
C TYR A 232 12.78 1.11 -5.05
N ASN A 233 11.62 1.37 -5.65
CA ASN A 233 11.30 2.62 -6.32
C ASN A 233 10.18 3.33 -5.57
N ILE A 234 10.46 4.47 -4.94
CA ILE A 234 9.47 5.31 -4.25
C ILE A 234 9.32 6.60 -5.06
N ILE A 235 8.25 6.70 -5.84
CA ILE A 235 8.12 7.73 -6.88
C ILE A 235 6.77 8.46 -6.79
N GLY A 236 6.79 9.80 -6.82
CA GLY A 236 5.58 10.61 -6.96
C GLY A 236 4.62 10.59 -5.75
N ASN A 237 5.06 10.16 -4.57
CA ASN A 237 4.22 10.05 -3.37
C ASN A 237 4.10 11.38 -2.62
N VAL A 238 3.07 11.51 -1.79
CA VAL A 238 2.85 12.62 -0.85
C VAL A 238 3.03 12.09 0.57
N LEU A 239 4.07 12.54 1.27
CA LEU A 239 4.56 11.86 2.47
C LEU A 239 4.61 12.75 3.71
N GLY A 240 4.25 12.13 4.83
CA GLY A 240 4.30 12.70 6.16
C GLY A 240 3.08 13.54 6.52
N SER A 241 2.98 13.84 7.80
CA SER A 241 1.90 14.61 8.41
C SER A 241 2.42 15.94 8.96
N PRO A 242 1.70 17.06 8.79
CA PRO A 242 1.96 18.30 9.51
C PRO A 242 1.37 18.30 10.94
N ALA A 243 0.55 17.30 11.31
CA ALA A 243 -0.08 17.20 12.63
C ALA A 243 0.85 16.59 13.70
N LEU A 244 1.66 15.62 13.30
CA LEU A 244 2.83 15.17 14.05
C LEU A 244 4.04 15.80 13.39
N PRO A 245 4.92 16.54 14.08
CA PRO A 245 6.02 17.23 13.43
C PRO A 245 7.10 16.23 13.02
N HIS A 246 6.87 15.53 11.90
CA HIS A 246 7.96 15.05 11.07
C HIS A 246 8.85 16.25 10.80
N ARG A 247 10.11 16.13 11.19
CA ARG A 247 11.10 17.21 11.12
C ARG A 247 12.41 16.75 10.51
N ASP A 248 12.57 15.44 10.36
CA ASP A 248 13.75 14.81 9.80
C ASP A 248 13.38 14.19 8.45
N TYR A 249 14.22 14.38 7.44
CA TYR A 249 13.96 13.76 6.14
C TYR A 249 14.21 12.25 6.18
N GLU A 250 15.29 11.81 6.86
CA GLU A 250 15.75 10.44 6.82
C GLU A 250 16.41 9.99 8.14
N LEU A 251 15.97 8.83 8.64
CA LEU A 251 16.67 8.01 9.64
C LEU A 251 17.34 6.82 8.93
N ASN A 252 18.65 6.66 9.11
CA ASN A 252 19.39 5.51 8.58
C ASN A 252 20.51 5.09 9.54
N ALA A 253 21.29 4.07 9.16
CA ALA A 253 22.40 3.54 9.96
C ALA A 253 23.45 4.60 10.41
N ARG A 254 23.57 5.73 9.70
CA ARG A 254 24.49 6.84 10.01
C ARG A 254 23.90 7.90 10.94
N SER A 255 22.58 7.93 11.09
CA SER A 255 21.85 8.89 11.95
C SER A 255 21.18 8.23 13.16
N LEU A 256 21.50 6.96 13.44
CA LEU A 256 21.12 6.30 14.69
C LEU A 256 21.64 7.10 15.90
N GLY A 257 20.73 7.46 16.79
CA GLY A 257 21.03 8.25 18.00
C GLY A 257 20.99 9.77 17.81
N THR A 258 20.87 10.28 16.59
CA THR A 258 20.70 11.72 16.31
C THR A 258 19.30 12.05 15.78
N VAL A 259 18.72 11.18 14.95
CA VAL A 259 17.33 11.29 14.51
C VAL A 259 16.46 10.37 15.37
N PRO A 260 15.50 10.90 16.15
CA PRO A 260 14.58 10.08 16.93
C PRO A 260 13.64 9.30 16.02
N ALA A 261 13.46 8.01 16.27
CA ALA A 261 12.53 7.20 15.48
C ALA A 261 11.09 7.72 15.58
N GLY A 262 10.43 7.84 14.43
CA GLY A 262 9.09 8.40 14.29
C GLY A 262 9.04 9.90 14.00
N SER A 263 10.18 10.58 13.85
CA SER A 263 10.22 11.98 13.38
C SER A 263 10.66 12.14 11.94
N GLU A 264 11.02 11.05 11.29
CA GLU A 264 11.49 10.97 9.92
C GLU A 264 10.38 10.67 8.90
N ILE A 265 10.57 11.12 7.66
CA ILE A 265 9.76 10.65 6.52
C ILE A 265 10.17 9.22 6.12
N TYR A 266 11.48 8.97 6.08
CA TYR A 266 12.04 7.69 5.67
C TYR A 266 12.91 7.07 6.76
N ALA A 267 12.52 5.90 7.26
CA ALA A 267 13.38 5.00 8.02
C ALA A 267 13.99 3.95 7.09
N ILE A 268 15.29 4.02 6.83
CA ILE A 268 15.94 3.28 5.74
C ILE A 268 17.10 2.43 6.26
N GLY A 269 17.07 1.13 5.94
CA GLY A 269 18.15 0.19 6.23
C GLY A 269 18.30 -0.12 7.72
N ILE A 270 17.30 0.21 8.55
CA ILE A 270 17.37 -0.02 9.99
C ILE A 270 17.25 -1.50 10.30
N GLY A 271 18.21 -2.02 11.06
CA GLY A 271 18.23 -3.40 11.53
C GLY A 271 17.35 -3.61 12.77
N ASN A 272 16.64 -4.74 12.84
CA ASN A 272 15.94 -5.22 14.04
C ASN A 272 16.26 -6.70 14.21
N GLY A 273 16.99 -7.06 15.28
CA GLY A 273 17.56 -8.41 15.43
C GLY A 273 18.65 -8.75 14.41
N VAL A 274 18.99 -7.82 13.50
CA VAL A 274 20.03 -7.91 12.48
C VAL A 274 20.79 -6.57 12.39
N PRO A 275 22.01 -6.54 11.82
CA PRO A 275 22.71 -5.28 11.59
C PRO A 275 21.94 -4.35 10.64
N SER A 276 22.15 -3.03 10.80
CA SER A 276 21.65 -2.06 9.83
C SER A 276 22.40 -2.21 8.50
N ASP A 277 21.69 -2.01 7.37
CA ASP A 277 22.18 -2.23 6.02
C ASP A 277 22.44 -0.92 5.28
N PHE A 278 23.71 -0.67 4.94
CA PHE A 278 24.12 0.50 4.17
C PHE A 278 23.79 0.39 2.67
N ASN A 279 23.42 -0.79 2.17
CA ASN A 279 23.04 -0.96 0.77
C ASN A 279 21.57 -0.64 0.51
N THR A 280 20.69 -0.78 1.51
CA THR A 280 19.28 -0.37 1.40
C THR A 280 19.16 1.09 0.94
N PRO A 281 19.75 2.10 1.61
CA PRO A 281 19.68 3.48 1.11
C PRO A 281 20.42 3.69 -0.22
N ARG A 282 21.50 2.94 -0.49
CA ARG A 282 22.27 3.05 -1.74
C ARG A 282 21.51 2.54 -2.98
N THR A 283 20.61 1.58 -2.80
CA THR A 283 19.87 0.92 -3.90
C THR A 283 18.45 1.45 -4.05
N LEU A 284 18.02 2.35 -3.16
CA LEU A 284 16.70 2.93 -3.17
C LEU A 284 16.62 4.09 -4.17
N MET A 285 15.60 4.09 -5.02
CA MET A 285 15.19 5.27 -5.78
C MET A 285 14.12 6.03 -5.01
N ARG A 286 14.37 7.30 -4.70
CA ARG A 286 13.36 8.26 -4.24
C ARG A 286 13.32 9.39 -5.24
N TRP A 287 12.17 9.64 -5.86
CA TRP A 287 12.14 10.63 -6.95
C TRP A 287 10.75 11.22 -7.16
N GLY A 288 10.66 12.55 -7.17
CA GLY A 288 9.38 13.25 -7.38
C GLY A 288 8.39 13.14 -6.21
N ASN A 289 8.85 12.70 -5.04
CA ASN A 289 7.99 12.69 -3.85
C ASN A 289 7.88 14.10 -3.27
N TYR A 290 6.68 14.51 -2.87
CA TYR A 290 6.47 15.62 -1.95
C TYR A 290 6.58 15.10 -0.51
N ASP A 291 7.26 15.84 0.36
CA ASP A 291 7.26 15.57 1.79
C ASP A 291 7.08 16.83 2.62
N VAL A 292 6.47 16.67 3.80
CA VAL A 292 6.15 17.79 4.70
C VAL A 292 7.37 18.42 5.38
N VAL A 293 8.52 17.73 5.43
CA VAL A 293 9.73 18.24 6.09
C VAL A 293 10.44 19.26 5.20
N THR A 294 10.54 18.95 3.92
CA THR A 294 11.16 19.82 2.91
C THR A 294 10.15 20.78 2.30
N ALA A 295 8.85 20.49 2.46
CA ALA A 295 7.73 21.25 1.91
C ALA A 295 7.86 21.49 0.40
N ALA A 296 8.46 20.52 -0.31
CA ALA A 296 8.78 20.62 -1.72
C ALA A 296 8.74 19.23 -2.38
N VAL A 297 8.55 19.22 -3.71
CA VAL A 297 8.75 18.03 -4.52
C VAL A 297 10.24 17.82 -4.76
N ARG A 298 10.72 16.59 -4.50
CA ARG A 298 12.14 16.22 -4.55
C ARG A 298 12.51 15.54 -5.86
N TRP A 299 12.82 16.32 -6.89
CA TRP A 299 13.35 15.82 -8.17
C TRP A 299 14.88 15.62 -8.15
N CYS A 300 15.40 15.05 -7.06
CA CYS A 300 16.83 14.98 -6.78
C CYS A 300 17.63 14.24 -7.86
N GLY A 301 18.46 14.98 -8.59
CA GLY A 301 19.26 14.49 -9.71
C GLY A 301 18.72 14.89 -11.09
N SER A 302 17.51 15.43 -11.20
CA SER A 302 16.87 15.76 -12.48
C SER A 302 17.58 16.89 -13.23
N ALA A 303 17.85 16.70 -14.52
CA ALA A 303 18.34 17.77 -15.38
C ALA A 303 17.24 18.76 -15.81
N SER A 304 15.97 18.33 -15.79
CA SER A 304 14.82 19.14 -16.21
C SER A 304 14.22 20.00 -15.10
N ASP A 305 14.64 19.81 -13.85
CA ASP A 305 14.27 20.67 -12.71
C ASP A 305 15.49 20.99 -11.85
N PRO A 306 16.28 22.03 -12.17
CA PRO A 306 17.52 22.33 -11.44
C PRO A 306 17.29 22.79 -10.00
N ALA A 307 16.05 23.08 -9.56
CA ALA A 307 15.79 23.49 -8.17
C ALA A 307 16.18 22.42 -7.14
N TRP A 308 16.30 21.15 -7.57
CA TRP A 308 16.73 20.05 -6.73
C TRP A 308 18.12 20.26 -6.10
N THR A 309 19.01 21.07 -6.68
CA THR A 309 20.32 21.34 -6.08
C THR A 309 20.19 22.03 -4.72
N THR A 310 19.15 22.85 -4.54
CA THR A 310 18.83 23.50 -3.27
C THR A 310 17.99 22.57 -2.39
N VAL A 311 16.88 22.04 -2.93
CA VAL A 311 15.93 21.19 -2.17
C VAL A 311 16.61 19.93 -1.62
N CYS A 312 17.53 19.34 -2.38
CA CYS A 312 18.22 18.10 -2.04
C CYS A 312 19.68 18.30 -1.66
N ALA A 313 20.12 19.54 -1.44
CA ALA A 313 21.51 19.89 -1.13
C ALA A 313 22.53 19.25 -2.09
N GLY A 314 22.21 19.23 -3.39
CA GLY A 314 23.06 18.67 -4.45
C GLY A 314 23.24 17.15 -4.40
N ARG A 315 22.47 16.43 -3.59
CA ARG A 315 22.51 14.96 -3.53
C ARG A 315 21.41 14.35 -4.39
N SER A 316 21.79 13.50 -5.34
CA SER A 316 20.84 12.70 -6.11
C SER A 316 20.22 11.61 -5.23
N GLU A 317 18.94 11.32 -5.45
CA GLU A 317 18.22 10.23 -4.80
C GLU A 317 17.90 9.08 -5.78
N VAL A 318 18.53 9.11 -6.96
CA VAL A 318 18.42 8.07 -7.98
C VAL A 318 19.69 7.19 -7.94
N PRO A 319 19.57 5.86 -7.81
CA PRO A 319 20.69 4.93 -7.73
C PRO A 319 21.28 4.66 -9.12
N SER A 320 21.75 5.70 -9.81
CA SER A 320 22.26 5.62 -11.18
C SER A 320 23.68 5.06 -11.28
N THR A 321 24.43 5.06 -10.17
CA THR A 321 25.85 4.67 -10.13
C THR A 321 26.10 3.27 -9.55
N ILE A 322 25.05 2.53 -9.18
CA ILE A 322 25.21 1.15 -8.71
C ILE A 322 25.47 0.21 -9.90
N VAL A 323 26.13 -0.92 -9.64
CA VAL A 323 26.50 -1.88 -10.70
C VAL A 323 25.31 -2.75 -11.12
N ASN A 324 24.54 -3.22 -10.14
CA ASN A 324 23.42 -4.13 -10.37
C ASN A 324 22.11 -3.35 -10.28
N PHE A 325 21.25 -3.47 -11.30
CA PHE A 325 19.91 -2.88 -11.33
C PHE A 325 19.92 -1.36 -11.12
N SER A 326 20.85 -0.64 -11.74
CA SER A 326 20.86 0.83 -11.70
C SER A 326 19.63 1.40 -12.39
N ASN A 327 19.12 2.49 -11.83
CA ASN A 327 18.07 3.29 -12.47
C ASN A 327 18.70 4.53 -13.12
N PRO A 328 18.50 4.77 -14.42
CA PRO A 328 18.89 6.04 -15.01
C PRO A 328 18.06 7.17 -14.39
N VAL A 329 18.65 8.36 -14.29
CA VAL A 329 17.87 9.56 -13.93
C VAL A 329 16.85 9.83 -15.05
N PRO A 330 15.55 9.93 -14.74
CA PRO A 330 14.56 10.24 -15.77
C PRO A 330 14.79 11.61 -16.41
N ALA A 331 14.56 11.71 -17.72
CA ALA A 331 14.83 12.93 -18.49
C ALA A 331 13.77 14.03 -18.28
N SER A 332 12.57 13.68 -17.82
CA SER A 332 11.42 14.57 -17.65
C SER A 332 10.76 14.30 -16.31
N THR A 333 10.29 15.34 -15.62
CA THR A 333 9.51 15.26 -14.37
C THR A 333 8.04 14.87 -14.57
N SER A 334 7.63 14.58 -15.81
CA SER A 334 6.28 14.06 -16.09
C SER A 334 6.19 12.59 -15.67
N LEU A 335 5.27 12.30 -14.75
CA LEU A 335 4.97 10.94 -14.30
C LEU A 335 3.73 10.42 -15.04
N PRO A 336 3.68 9.11 -15.40
CA PRO A 336 2.45 8.52 -15.91
C PRO A 336 1.33 8.62 -14.86
N ALA A 337 0.07 8.55 -15.29
CA ALA A 337 -1.05 8.55 -14.36
C ALA A 337 -1.10 7.27 -13.51
N SER A 338 -0.70 6.14 -14.10
CA SER A 338 -0.68 4.81 -13.48
C SER A 338 0.38 3.93 -14.16
N PHE A 339 0.91 2.95 -13.44
CA PHE A 339 1.74 1.88 -14.00
C PHE A 339 0.94 0.62 -14.38
N TYR A 340 -0.32 0.49 -13.95
CA TYR A 340 -1.15 -0.68 -14.26
C TYR A 340 -2.45 -0.36 -15.02
N LEU A 341 -2.87 0.91 -15.05
CA LEU A 341 -4.03 1.39 -15.82
C LEU A 341 -3.59 2.27 -16.99
N LEU A 342 -4.18 2.03 -18.16
CA LEU A 342 -3.92 2.83 -19.37
C LEU A 342 -4.72 4.14 -19.43
N SER A 343 -5.81 4.23 -18.67
CA SER A 343 -6.70 5.39 -18.61
C SER A 343 -7.49 5.40 -17.30
N LYS A 344 -8.15 6.52 -17.01
CA LYS A 344 -9.08 6.63 -15.88
C LYS A 344 -10.09 5.47 -15.93
N PRO A 345 -10.19 4.64 -14.88
CA PRO A 345 -11.00 3.44 -14.95
C PRO A 345 -12.49 3.79 -14.88
N SER A 346 -13.34 2.95 -15.49
CA SER A 346 -14.79 3.23 -15.63
C SER A 346 -15.56 3.33 -14.30
N TRP A 347 -15.07 2.68 -13.25
CA TRP A 347 -15.60 2.78 -11.88
C TRP A 347 -15.15 4.04 -11.15
N TRP A 348 -14.19 4.79 -11.69
CA TRP A 348 -13.77 6.07 -11.11
C TRP A 348 -14.82 7.14 -11.42
N PRO A 349 -15.38 7.83 -10.41
CA PRO A 349 -16.39 8.85 -10.64
C PRO A 349 -15.90 9.94 -11.61
N SER A 350 -16.74 10.37 -12.56
CA SER A 350 -16.35 11.32 -13.61
C SER A 350 -15.74 12.61 -13.06
N ASP A 351 -16.29 13.07 -11.93
CA ASP A 351 -15.98 14.38 -11.34
C ASP A 351 -14.80 14.32 -10.36
N THR A 352 -14.33 13.12 -10.01
CA THR A 352 -13.13 12.93 -9.16
C THR A 352 -11.87 12.99 -10.04
N PRO A 353 -10.88 13.85 -9.71
CA PRO A 353 -9.60 13.92 -10.45
C PRO A 353 -8.89 12.57 -10.54
N TRP A 354 -8.22 12.31 -11.68
CA TRP A 354 -7.35 11.14 -11.87
C TRP A 354 -6.15 11.53 -12.75
N PRO A 355 -4.90 11.27 -12.33
CA PRO A 355 -4.51 10.64 -11.07
C PRO A 355 -4.79 11.55 -9.85
N PRO A 356 -5.17 11.01 -8.68
CA PRO A 356 -5.53 11.83 -7.53
C PRO A 356 -4.32 12.33 -6.72
N ILE A 357 -3.17 11.65 -6.82
CA ILE A 357 -2.00 11.91 -5.96
C ILE A 357 -0.78 12.16 -6.82
N GLY A 358 0.00 13.18 -6.47
CA GLY A 358 1.36 13.33 -6.96
C GLY A 358 1.80 14.78 -7.17
N PRO A 359 3.05 14.97 -7.62
CA PRO A 359 3.67 16.30 -7.72
C PRO A 359 3.03 17.21 -8.78
N ASP A 360 2.37 16.62 -9.78
CA ASP A 360 1.61 17.26 -10.84
C ASP A 360 0.18 17.63 -10.43
N VAL A 361 -0.29 17.16 -9.27
CA VAL A 361 -1.56 17.59 -8.69
C VAL A 361 -1.36 18.93 -7.99
N THR A 362 -2.14 19.94 -8.37
CA THR A 362 -2.01 21.32 -7.84
C THR A 362 -3.30 21.86 -7.21
N ASN A 363 -4.40 21.09 -7.28
CA ASN A 363 -5.73 21.47 -6.84
C ASN A 363 -6.28 20.49 -5.79
N GLY A 364 -5.39 19.86 -5.02
CA GLY A 364 -5.74 18.82 -4.05
C GLY A 364 -6.80 19.26 -3.04
N ASN A 365 -7.86 18.45 -2.90
CA ASN A 365 -8.96 18.68 -1.98
C ASN A 365 -8.81 18.01 -0.60
N VAL A 366 -7.76 17.20 -0.40
CA VAL A 366 -7.49 16.55 0.89
C VAL A 366 -6.49 17.35 1.72
N SER A 367 -6.80 17.49 3.01
CA SER A 367 -5.95 18.09 4.03
C SER A 367 -5.74 17.12 5.19
N ILE A 368 -4.80 17.46 6.08
CA ILE A 368 -4.66 16.85 7.40
C ILE A 368 -5.24 17.80 8.45
N CYS A 369 -6.00 17.25 9.39
CA CYS A 369 -6.41 17.96 10.59
C CYS A 369 -5.23 18.07 11.57
N VAL A 370 -4.66 19.28 11.72
CA VAL A 370 -3.41 19.51 12.47
C VAL A 370 -3.63 19.60 13.98
N ARG A 371 -4.82 20.01 14.41
CA ARG A 371 -5.21 20.18 15.81
C ARG A 371 -6.68 19.86 15.99
N GLY A 372 -7.09 19.54 17.22
CA GLY A 372 -8.48 19.22 17.57
C GLY A 372 -8.73 17.72 17.77
N ALA A 373 -9.99 17.33 17.88
CA ALA A 373 -10.36 15.93 18.15
C ALA A 373 -9.85 14.96 17.08
N ASN A 374 -9.79 15.40 15.83
CA ASN A 374 -9.39 14.57 14.69
C ASN A 374 -7.93 14.78 14.26
N THR A 375 -7.06 15.24 15.18
CA THR A 375 -5.64 15.48 14.90
C THR A 375 -4.99 14.27 14.23
N GLY A 376 -4.35 14.48 13.08
CA GLY A 376 -3.68 13.44 12.26
C GLY A 376 -4.54 12.85 11.15
N ALA A 377 -5.87 12.98 11.23
CA ALA A 377 -6.78 12.43 10.22
C ALA A 377 -6.67 13.15 8.87
N TYR A 378 -6.83 12.38 7.79
CA TYR A 378 -7.18 12.91 6.48
C TYR A 378 -8.61 13.44 6.48
N VAL A 379 -8.82 14.61 5.88
CA VAL A 379 -10.11 15.31 5.83
C VAL A 379 -10.26 16.07 4.51
N THR A 380 -11.48 16.22 4.03
CA THR A 380 -11.86 16.96 2.81
C THR A 380 -12.59 18.27 3.12
N SER A 381 -13.00 18.48 4.37
CA SER A 381 -13.72 19.70 4.79
C SER A 381 -13.42 20.13 6.22
N GLY A 382 -13.69 21.40 6.53
CA GLY A 382 -13.51 21.95 7.89
C GLY A 382 -14.46 21.33 8.93
N THR A 383 -15.61 20.81 8.52
CA THR A 383 -16.57 20.15 9.43
C THR A 383 -16.02 18.84 9.98
N GLN A 384 -15.14 18.17 9.23
CA GLN A 384 -14.41 16.97 9.64
C GLN A 384 -13.21 17.27 10.56
N CYS A 385 -12.88 18.54 10.81
CA CYS A 385 -11.84 18.96 11.76
C CYS A 385 -12.40 20.06 12.70
N PRO A 386 -13.43 19.73 13.52
CA PRO A 386 -14.13 20.73 14.32
C PRO A 386 -13.21 21.37 15.36
N GLY A 387 -13.15 22.70 15.36
CA GLY A 387 -12.25 23.47 16.23
C GLY A 387 -10.76 23.32 15.90
N GLY A 388 -10.44 22.68 14.77
CA GLY A 388 -9.09 22.41 14.33
C GLY A 388 -8.60 23.32 13.21
N THR A 389 -7.40 23.03 12.73
CA THR A 389 -6.78 23.72 11.58
C THR A 389 -6.45 22.69 10.52
N LEU A 390 -6.80 23.00 9.28
CA LEU A 390 -6.44 22.19 8.12
C LEU A 390 -5.09 22.62 7.58
N SER A 391 -4.28 21.64 7.17
CA SER A 391 -3.08 21.89 6.37
C SER A 391 -3.13 21.02 5.12
N SER A 392 -2.99 21.66 3.96
CA SER A 392 -2.88 20.96 2.69
C SER A 392 -1.45 20.44 2.53
N MET A 393 -1.30 19.23 2.02
CA MET A 393 0.03 18.64 1.73
C MET A 393 0.57 19.20 0.42
N GLY A 394 0.81 20.52 0.38
CA GLY A 394 1.23 21.25 -0.83
C GLY A 394 0.15 21.34 -1.92
N GLY A 395 -1.06 20.85 -1.65
CA GLY A 395 -2.13 20.73 -2.66
C GLY A 395 -1.95 19.54 -3.62
N HIS A 396 -1.11 18.56 -3.26
CA HIS A 396 -0.74 17.41 -4.11
C HIS A 396 -1.63 16.17 -3.97
N LEU A 397 -2.74 16.28 -3.22
CA LEU A 397 -3.61 15.15 -2.91
C LEU A 397 -5.09 15.50 -3.11
N ASN A 398 -5.73 14.76 -4.01
CA ASN A 398 -7.18 14.59 -4.06
C ASN A 398 -7.58 13.26 -3.42
N GLU A 399 -8.83 13.17 -2.97
CA GLU A 399 -9.40 11.93 -2.46
C GLU A 399 -9.50 10.85 -3.55
N THR A 400 -9.37 9.58 -3.14
CA THR A 400 -9.73 8.43 -3.97
C THR A 400 -11.23 8.12 -3.81
N PRO A 401 -11.84 7.32 -4.72
CA PRO A 401 -13.24 6.91 -4.57
C PRO A 401 -13.49 6.17 -3.24
N ALA A 402 -12.55 5.32 -2.78
CA ALA A 402 -12.64 4.66 -1.48
C ALA A 402 -12.67 5.66 -0.31
N MET A 403 -11.81 6.68 -0.32
CA MET A 403 -11.79 7.72 0.72
C MET A 403 -13.07 8.56 0.71
N ALA A 404 -13.54 8.98 -0.47
CA ALA A 404 -14.77 9.75 -0.64
C ALA A 404 -15.99 8.93 -0.18
N CYS A 405 -16.05 7.65 -0.52
CA CYS A 405 -17.08 6.73 -0.05
C CYS A 405 -17.08 6.67 1.49
N TYR A 406 -15.93 6.47 2.12
CA TYR A 406 -15.84 6.40 3.57
C TYR A 406 -16.30 7.70 4.25
N LEU A 407 -15.71 8.84 3.86
CA LEU A 407 -15.95 10.11 4.54
C LEU A 407 -17.33 10.71 4.24
N ASP A 408 -17.78 10.64 3.00
CA ASP A 408 -18.95 11.41 2.55
C ASP A 408 -20.19 10.55 2.36
N ARG A 409 -20.06 9.30 1.89
CA ARG A 409 -21.22 8.40 1.67
C ARG A 409 -21.56 7.61 2.91
N MET A 410 -20.56 7.00 3.55
CA MET A 410 -20.73 6.21 4.77
C MET A 410 -20.75 7.08 6.03
N SER A 411 -20.43 8.37 5.90
CA SER A 411 -20.31 9.32 7.01
C SER A 411 -19.33 8.84 8.09
N GLY A 412 -18.23 8.23 7.67
CA GLY A 412 -17.22 7.68 8.54
C GLY A 412 -16.46 8.76 9.31
N PRO A 413 -16.20 8.56 10.62
CA PRO A 413 -15.36 9.47 11.38
C PRO A 413 -13.96 9.56 10.79
N PRO A 414 -13.37 10.76 10.59
CA PRO A 414 -12.03 10.90 10.01
C PRO A 414 -10.92 10.16 10.76
N THR A 415 -11.11 9.92 12.06
CA THR A 415 -10.21 9.16 12.93
C THR A 415 -10.41 7.65 12.84
N GLY A 416 -11.35 7.15 12.05
CA GLY A 416 -11.67 5.73 11.94
C GLY A 416 -12.28 5.08 13.18
N THR A 417 -12.49 5.84 14.25
CA THR A 417 -13.07 5.35 15.51
C THR A 417 -14.56 5.09 15.39
N GLY A 418 -15.09 4.14 16.16
CA GLY A 418 -16.52 3.84 16.20
C GLY A 418 -16.83 2.44 15.68
N ALA A 419 -18.12 2.20 15.40
CA ALA A 419 -18.62 0.91 14.93
C ALA A 419 -18.44 0.74 13.41
N ALA A 420 -18.72 -0.48 12.93
CA ALA A 420 -18.88 -0.75 11.51
C ALA A 420 -19.97 0.15 10.91
N LEU A 421 -19.71 0.65 9.71
CA LEU A 421 -20.63 1.52 8.97
C LEU A 421 -21.47 0.70 7.99
N SER A 422 -22.62 1.26 7.59
CA SER A 422 -23.37 0.69 6.48
C SER A 422 -22.61 0.99 5.19
N PHE A 423 -22.35 -0.07 4.41
CA PHE A 423 -21.64 0.02 3.15
C PHE A 423 -22.48 -0.59 2.03
N ASN A 424 -22.55 0.12 0.92
CA ASN A 424 -23.10 -0.36 -0.33
C ASN A 424 -22.19 0.14 -1.47
N ALA A 425 -21.64 -0.79 -2.24
CA ALA A 425 -20.74 -0.47 -3.33
C ALA A 425 -21.43 0.30 -4.46
N ASP A 426 -22.71 0.04 -4.73
CA ASP A 426 -23.49 0.77 -5.74
C ASP A 426 -23.67 2.24 -5.35
N ASP A 427 -23.91 2.52 -4.06
CA ASP A 427 -24.05 3.90 -3.56
C ASP A 427 -22.72 4.65 -3.56
N CYS A 428 -21.61 3.94 -3.38
CA CYS A 428 -20.27 4.51 -3.35
C CYS A 428 -19.63 4.70 -4.73
N TYR A 429 -19.84 3.75 -5.65
CA TYR A 429 -19.08 3.65 -6.91
C TYR A 429 -19.98 3.55 -8.15
N GLY A 430 -21.31 3.56 -7.99
CA GLY A 430 -22.27 3.32 -9.07
C GLY A 430 -22.37 4.46 -10.08
N GLN A 431 -21.72 4.27 -11.23
CA GLN A 431 -22.32 4.48 -12.56
C GLN A 431 -22.64 3.08 -13.09
N LYS A 432 -23.94 2.70 -13.17
CA LYS A 432 -24.47 1.36 -13.57
C LYS A 432 -23.41 0.35 -14.03
N HIS A 433 -23.04 -0.59 -13.16
CA HIS A 433 -22.07 -1.63 -13.43
C HIS A 433 -22.38 -2.39 -14.73
N ALA A 434 -21.49 -2.27 -15.72
CA ALA A 434 -21.33 -3.37 -16.66
C ALA A 434 -20.64 -4.51 -15.89
N PRO A 435 -21.10 -5.76 -16.00
CA PRO A 435 -20.42 -6.89 -15.37
C PRO A 435 -18.96 -6.89 -15.81
N ASN A 436 -18.04 -7.03 -14.84
CA ASN A 436 -16.61 -7.18 -15.10
C ASN A 436 -16.41 -8.31 -16.11
N LYS A 437 -16.19 -7.97 -17.38
CA LYS A 437 -15.40 -8.84 -18.23
C LYS A 437 -13.98 -8.66 -17.76
N GLN A 438 -13.39 -9.71 -17.19
CA GLN A 438 -11.94 -9.77 -17.02
C GLN A 438 -11.28 -9.34 -18.34
N PRO A 439 -10.14 -8.62 -18.29
CA PRO A 439 -9.25 -8.60 -19.44
C PRO A 439 -8.97 -10.06 -19.79
N ASN A 440 -9.33 -10.47 -21.01
CA ASN A 440 -8.96 -11.80 -21.50
C ASN A 440 -7.46 -11.99 -21.24
N PRO A 441 -7.00 -13.17 -20.77
CA PRO A 441 -5.58 -13.48 -20.58
C PRO A 441 -4.73 -13.51 -21.88
N GLY A 442 -5.12 -12.78 -22.92
CA GLY A 442 -4.59 -12.93 -24.27
C GLY A 442 -4.60 -11.65 -25.11
N GLN A 443 -4.33 -10.48 -24.54
CA GLN A 443 -4.00 -9.29 -25.34
C GLN A 443 -2.75 -8.57 -24.82
N ASN A 444 -1.62 -9.28 -24.99
CA ASN A 444 -0.33 -8.88 -25.59
C ASN A 444 0.87 -9.38 -24.81
#